data_AF-A0A3B6GW44-F1
#
_entry.id   AF-A0A3B6GW44-F1
#
_cell.length_a   1.000
_cell.length_b   1.000
_cell.length_c   1.000
_cell.angle_alpha   90.00
_cell.angle_beta   90.00
_cell.angle_gamma   90.00
#
_symmetry.space_group_name_H-M   'P 1'
#
loop_
_entity.id
_entity.type
_entity.pdbx_description
1 polymer ?
#
loop_
_entity_poly.entity_id
_entity_poly.type
_entity_poly.pdbx_seq_one_letter_code
_entity_poly.pdbx_strand_id
1 'polypeptide(L)'
;MACFGSMMRPPCANREDMPDKWTNTKLDNVKDKDMRTPSCWCGDVCKVKVSTDRHKSWTEGRRYFVCSNYAYDRPRPAHAYDVPPVSCSS
;
A
#
# COMPACT_ATOMS: atom_id res chain seq x y z
N MET A 1 -9.77 27.91 -11.84
CA MET A 1 -11.16 27.42 -11.71
C MET A 1 -11.10 25.93 -11.44
N ALA A 2 -11.59 25.49 -10.29
CA ALA A 2 -11.74 24.07 -9.98
C ALA A 2 -13.18 23.67 -10.28
N CYS A 3 -13.37 22.70 -11.17
CA CYS A 3 -14.68 22.12 -11.41
C CYS A 3 -15.11 21.32 -10.17
N PHE A 4 -16.23 21.72 -9.57
CA PHE A 4 -16.99 20.90 -8.64
C PHE A 4 -17.64 19.77 -9.46
N GLY A 5 -17.01 18.60 -9.51
CA GLY A 5 -17.45 17.48 -10.34
C GLY A 5 -17.45 16.18 -9.57
N SER A 6 -18.61 15.80 -9.04
CA SER A 6 -18.93 14.50 -8.43
C SER A 6 -18.05 14.09 -7.24
N MET A 7 -18.62 13.51 -6.18
CA MET A 7 -17.83 12.78 -5.19
C MET A 7 -17.28 11.49 -5.83
N MET A 8 -16.37 11.60 -6.80
CA MET A 8 -15.48 10.47 -7.08
C MET A 8 -14.63 10.29 -5.85
N ARG A 9 -14.72 9.10 -5.25
CA ARG A 9 -13.84 8.68 -4.14
C ARG A 9 -12.41 9.06 -4.52
N PRO A 10 -11.67 9.77 -3.65
CA PRO A 10 -10.31 10.17 -4.00
C PRO A 10 -9.54 8.93 -4.43
N PRO A 11 -8.83 8.97 -5.57
CA PRO A 11 -8.00 7.85 -5.97
C PRO A 11 -7.04 7.58 -4.82
N CYS A 12 -6.78 6.30 -4.56
CA CYS A 12 -5.68 5.97 -3.67
C CYS A 12 -4.41 6.65 -4.23
N ALA A 13 -3.58 7.25 -3.36
CA ALA A 13 -2.34 7.93 -3.75
C ALA A 13 -1.53 7.09 -4.76
N ASN A 14 -0.70 7.72 -5.57
CA ASN A 14 -0.03 7.02 -6.65
C ASN A 14 0.75 5.82 -6.08
N ARG A 15 0.85 4.71 -6.82
CA ARG A 15 1.67 3.56 -6.41
C ARG A 15 3.13 3.97 -6.20
N GLU A 16 3.55 5.06 -6.84
CA GLU A 16 4.85 5.70 -6.68
C GLU A 16 5.02 6.42 -5.33
N ASP A 17 3.92 6.83 -4.69
CA ASP A 17 3.90 7.43 -3.34
C ASP A 17 3.95 6.36 -2.23
N MET A 18 3.99 5.08 -2.62
CA MET A 18 4.09 3.98 -1.67
C MET A 18 5.39 4.10 -0.88
N PRO A 19 5.34 4.15 0.46
CA PRO A 19 6.56 4.23 1.24
C PRO A 19 7.42 2.98 1.02
N ASP A 20 8.68 3.17 0.61
CA ASP A 20 9.68 2.10 0.42
C ASP A 20 9.85 1.20 1.66
N LYS A 21 9.43 1.70 2.83
CA LYS A 21 9.63 1.08 4.15
C LYS A 21 8.69 -0.08 4.47
N TRP A 22 7.82 -0.52 3.56
CA TRP A 22 7.01 -1.74 3.77
C TRP A 22 7.74 -3.04 3.48
N THR A 23 9.01 -2.96 3.04
CA THR A 23 9.93 -4.10 3.04
C THR A 23 9.91 -4.78 4.41
N ASN A 24 9.72 -6.10 4.45
CA ASN A 24 9.59 -6.95 5.65
C ASN A 24 8.18 -7.11 6.20
N THR A 25 7.17 -7.04 5.34
CA THR A 25 5.78 -7.32 5.73
C THR A 25 5.19 -8.36 4.81
N LYS A 26 4.30 -9.21 5.34
CA LYS A 26 3.62 -10.25 4.55
C LYS A 26 2.13 -10.01 4.55
N LEU A 27 1.50 -10.25 3.40
CA LEU A 27 0.04 -10.28 3.34
C LEU A 27 -0.49 -11.40 4.22
N ASP A 28 -1.41 -11.04 5.11
CA ASP A 28 -2.13 -12.01 5.89
C ASP A 28 -3.21 -12.64 5.00
N ASN A 29 -3.00 -13.90 4.65
CA ASN A 29 -3.98 -14.67 3.89
C ASN A 29 -5.01 -15.33 4.81
N VAL A 30 -4.86 -15.20 6.14
CA VAL A 30 -5.83 -15.71 7.10
C VAL A 30 -7.07 -14.84 7.00
N LYS A 31 -8.15 -15.43 6.47
CA LYS A 31 -9.50 -14.87 6.58
C LYS A 31 -9.98 -15.12 7.99
N ASP A 32 -9.60 -14.24 8.90
CA ASP A 32 -10.20 -14.17 10.21
C ASP A 32 -11.67 -13.76 10.02
N LYS A 33 -12.59 -14.71 10.28
CA LYS A 33 -14.04 -14.52 10.05
C LYS A 33 -14.62 -13.45 10.95
N ASP A 34 -13.96 -13.16 12.07
CA ASP A 34 -14.38 -12.17 13.06
C ASP A 34 -13.73 -10.80 12.81
N MET A 35 -12.70 -10.74 11.96
CA MET A 35 -12.01 -9.50 11.62
C MET A 35 -12.77 -8.72 10.54
N ARG A 36 -13.58 -7.75 10.98
CA ARG A 36 -14.26 -6.82 10.08
C ARG A 36 -13.26 -5.84 9.47
N THR A 37 -12.74 -6.17 8.30
CA THR A 37 -11.79 -5.31 7.58
C THR A 37 -12.46 -4.02 7.12
N PRO A 38 -11.89 -2.84 7.44
CA PRO A 38 -12.46 -1.56 7.04
C PRO A 38 -12.35 -1.34 5.52
N SER A 39 -13.22 -0.49 4.99
CA SER A 39 -13.09 0.06 3.63
C SER A 39 -12.05 1.17 3.60
N CYS A 40 -11.19 1.16 2.58
CA CYS A 40 -10.26 2.23 2.28
C CYS A 40 -11.00 3.44 1.67
N TRP A 41 -10.34 4.61 1.64
CA TRP A 41 -10.90 5.82 1.02
C TRP A 41 -11.17 5.68 -0.49
N CYS A 42 -10.39 4.88 -1.22
CA CYS A 42 -10.71 4.56 -2.61
C CYS A 42 -11.88 3.59 -2.77
N GLY A 43 -12.44 3.07 -1.67
CA GLY A 43 -13.69 2.32 -1.68
C GLY A 43 -13.54 0.80 -1.66
N ASP A 44 -12.34 0.28 -1.92
CA ASP A 44 -12.03 -1.14 -1.77
C ASP A 44 -11.89 -1.53 -0.29
N VAL A 45 -12.09 -2.80 0.01
CA VAL A 45 -11.78 -3.36 1.33
C VAL A 45 -10.27 -3.37 1.51
N CYS A 46 -9.78 -2.94 2.67
CA CYS A 46 -8.36 -3.03 3.01
C CYS A 46 -7.87 -4.50 2.98
N LYS A 47 -6.56 -4.71 2.89
CA LYS A 47 -5.91 -5.99 3.18
C LYS A 47 -5.21 -5.89 4.52
N VAL A 48 -5.03 -7.03 5.16
CA VAL A 48 -4.23 -7.12 6.37
C VAL A 48 -2.82 -7.49 5.99
N LYS A 49 -1.84 -6.75 6.50
CA LYS A 49 -0.43 -7.13 6.45
C LYS A 49 0.06 -7.39 7.87
N VAL A 50 1.00 -8.32 7.99
CA VAL A 50 1.71 -8.66 9.22
C VAL A 50 3.14 -8.20 9.10
N SER A 51 3.65 -7.50 10.12
CA SER A 51 5.07 -7.19 10.21
C SER A 51 5.88 -8.47 10.43
N THR A 52 6.88 -8.68 9.58
CA THR A 52 7.88 -9.75 9.72
C THR A 52 9.29 -9.17 9.97
N ASP A 53 9.36 -7.89 10.33
CA ASP A 53 10.60 -7.19 10.60
C ASP A 53 11.23 -7.65 11.93
N ARG A 54 12.12 -8.65 11.84
CA ARG A 54 12.88 -9.19 12.98
C ARG A 54 13.80 -8.18 13.64
N HIS A 55 14.21 -7.12 12.92
CA HIS A 55 15.03 -6.05 13.51
C HIS A 55 14.19 -5.10 14.36
N LYS A 56 12.87 -5.07 14.14
CA LYS A 56 11.90 -4.31 14.94
C LYS A 56 10.97 -5.27 15.67
N SER A 57 11.53 -6.03 16.59
CA SER A 57 10.83 -7.02 17.42
C SER A 57 9.55 -6.47 18.07
N TRP A 58 9.53 -5.18 18.45
CA TRP A 58 8.35 -4.51 19.01
C TRP A 58 7.17 -4.40 18.03
N THR A 59 7.42 -4.47 16.71
CA THR A 59 6.39 -4.51 15.66
C THR A 59 6.15 -5.89 15.08
N GLU A 60 7.07 -6.85 15.27
CA GLU A 60 6.97 -8.19 14.70
C GLU A 60 5.65 -8.86 15.11
N GLY A 61 4.96 -9.48 14.14
CA GLY A 61 3.66 -10.11 14.35
C GLY A 61 2.47 -9.15 14.42
N ARG A 62 2.66 -7.83 14.49
CA ARG A 62 1.54 -6.87 14.47
C ARG A 62 0.86 -6.87 13.11
N ARG A 63 -0.49 -6.92 13.15
CA ARG A 63 -1.38 -6.79 12.01
C ARG A 63 -1.76 -5.32 11.79
N TYR A 64 -1.80 -4.90 10.54
CA TYR A 64 -2.27 -3.57 10.15
C TYR A 64 -3.05 -3.62 8.84
N PHE A 65 -4.01 -2.70 8.70
CA PHE A 65 -4.82 -2.58 7.50
C PHE A 65 -4.12 -1.67 6.49
N VAL A 66 -3.97 -2.16 5.26
CA VAL A 66 -3.39 -1.41 4.14
C VAL A 66 -4.39 -1.39 2.99
N CYS A 67 -4.35 -0.36 2.15
CA CYS A 67 -5.18 -0.37 0.94
C CYS A 67 -4.85 -1.59 0.06
N SER A 68 -5.86 -2.16 -0.61
CA SER A 68 -5.65 -3.23 -1.60
C SER A 68 -4.70 -2.82 -2.74
N ASN A 69 -4.72 -1.55 -3.16
CA ASN A 69 -3.80 -1.00 -4.17
C ASN A 69 -2.33 -0.96 -3.71
N TYR A 70 -2.12 -1.17 -2.41
CA TYR A 70 -0.85 -1.09 -1.71
C TYR A 70 -0.45 -2.40 -1.01
N ALA A 71 -1.26 -3.44 -1.23
CA ALA A 71 -1.09 -4.74 -0.62
C ALA A 71 0.22 -5.41 -1.06
N TYR A 72 0.77 -5.03 -2.21
CA TYR A 72 1.98 -5.62 -2.77
C TYR A 72 3.13 -4.61 -2.68
N ASP A 73 4.29 -5.10 -2.27
CA ASP A 73 5.50 -4.29 -2.28
C ASP A 73 5.88 -3.98 -3.72
N ARG A 74 6.46 -2.80 -3.94
CA ARG A 74 7.01 -2.44 -5.26
C ARG A 74 8.07 -3.48 -5.61
N PRO A 75 8.05 -4.05 -6.83
CA PRO A 75 9.16 -4.86 -7.30
C PRO A 75 10.44 -4.05 -7.13
N ARG A 76 11.44 -4.62 -6.44
CA ARG A 76 12.76 -4.00 -6.42
C ARG A 76 13.25 -3.96 -7.87
N PRO A 77 13.65 -2.79 -8.40
CA PRO A 77 14.32 -2.72 -9.69
C PRO A 77 15.44 -3.76 -9.72
N ALA A 78 15.39 -4.67 -10.69
CA ALA A 78 16.46 -5.66 -10.86
C ALA A 78 17.67 -5.01 -11.54
N HIS A 79 17.39 -3.98 -12.35
CA HIS A 79 18.37 -3.24 -13.11
C HIS A 79 18.13 -1.73 -13.06
N ALA A 80 19.19 -0.96 -13.30
CA ALA A 80 19.15 0.50 -13.28
C ALA A 80 18.22 1.12 -14.33
N TYR A 81 17.87 0.36 -15.37
CA TYR A 81 16.96 0.78 -16.45
C TYR A 81 15.48 0.48 -16.15
N ASP A 82 15.16 -0.24 -15.06
CA ASP A 82 13.78 -0.54 -14.67
C ASP A 82 13.09 0.68 -14.02
N VAL A 83 13.85 1.72 -13.69
CA VAL A 83 13.32 3.00 -13.22
C VAL A 83 13.16 3.91 -14.43
N PRO A 84 11.93 4.23 -14.86
CA PRO A 84 11.74 5.15 -15.98
C PRO A 84 12.38 6.51 -15.64
N PRO A 85 13.09 7.14 -16.58
CA PRO A 85 13.68 8.44 -16.35
C PRO A 85 12.56 9.42 -15.99
N VAL A 86 12.69 10.09 -14.84
CA VAL A 86 11.79 11.19 -14.46
C VAL A 86 11.96 12.32 -15.46
N SER A 87 11.05 12.43 -16.42
CA SER A 87 11.03 13.57 -17.33
C SER A 87 10.48 14.77 -16.56
N CYS A 88 11.36 15.63 -16.05
CA CYS A 88 10.98 16.98 -15.66
C CYS A 88 10.45 17.69 -16.92
N SER A 89 9.13 17.91 -16.99
CA SER A 89 8.52 18.82 -17.96
C SER A 89 8.47 20.19 -17.30
N SER A 90 9.33 21.10 -17.75
CA SER A 90 9.19 22.55 -17.49
C SER A 90 8.17 23.16 -18.44
#